data_AF-A0A923ZRT2-F1
#
_entry.id   AF-A0A923ZRT2-F1
#
_cell.length_a   1.000
_cell.length_b   1.000
_cell.length_c   1.000
_cell.angle_alpha   90.00
_cell.angle_beta   90.00
_cell.angle_gamma   90.00
#
_symmetry.space_group_name_H-M   'P 1'
#
loop_
_entity.id
_entity.type
_entity.pdbx_description
1 polymer ?
#
loop_
_entity_poly.entity_id
_entity_poly.type
_entity_poly.pdbx_seq_one_letter_code
_entity_poly.pdbx_strand_id
1 'polypeptide(L)'
;MPTISQNNLFKLSQLVWKSAFGIVFLLTFLANVPVIAQATGPYRLIYPINNSGIAMTDYQVDIYFDTSILISKFKMRTDCADIRLLSSAGVALSFWLESGCNTTTTHIIVKIPAVNPGVTTFFLDFGNFALTSTSNSVTTAVFSDQMATTPACTLTGTAVLDTVNQWLQLNPIGGGTGTCDYNYNPGSGFIAKFDFWTGGGNQNATWFYAFNTSVPTSEDKAANGYHFTFDEFQDRVCFTKSNANNGAGIVCGAITTLDNSTWKSAEVRYFNNQSWIYIDGVLIVSGTDPAPIPTTGNFFGFGARGGGGTSNEHRVRRTYVSQYTPLITLNVPSELVYVSMTIRDISNTVNTNSCDFGIASTLSNTQCIYRIAINTNATNGYQLFSQTSGGLKRTGSTYVISNALAGTGTGGGSPINNTTNGIEKYGVKITPGNTTAGNNILLPNTPFYVGSILAGANSTSFSHTVNTLTVNSPFANIPAVGDTANTITMTHNLNISPSTPAGAYTQRIVYTLIANF
;
A
#
# COMPACT_ATOMS: atom_id res chain seq x y z
N MET A 1 -44.24 15.30 53.82
CA MET A 1 -43.00 15.24 53.01
C MET A 1 -42.47 13.82 53.12
N PRO A 2 -42.21 13.09 52.02
CA PRO A 2 -41.71 11.73 52.14
C PRO A 2 -40.23 11.78 52.59
N THR A 3 -39.94 11.11 53.70
CA THR A 3 -38.59 10.91 54.22
C THR A 3 -37.84 9.91 53.34
N ILE A 4 -36.89 10.40 52.56
CA ILE A 4 -35.96 9.54 51.83
C ILE A 4 -35.07 8.84 52.86
N SER A 5 -35.11 7.51 52.91
CA SER A 5 -34.29 6.74 53.85
C SER A 5 -32.80 6.88 53.53
N GLN A 6 -31.94 6.93 54.55
CA GLN A 6 -30.49 7.07 54.36
C GLN A 6 -29.88 5.98 53.46
N ASN A 7 -30.49 4.79 53.42
CA ASN A 7 -30.07 3.70 52.53
C ASN A 7 -30.25 4.03 51.04
N ASN A 8 -31.24 4.86 50.68
CA ASN A 8 -31.44 5.28 49.29
C ASN A 8 -30.41 6.35 48.88
N LEU A 9 -30.00 7.22 49.80
CA LEU A 9 -28.92 8.19 49.57
C LEU A 9 -27.56 7.50 49.38
N PHE A 10 -27.28 6.44 50.14
CA PHE A 10 -26.03 5.68 50.01
C PHE A 10 -25.95 4.86 48.71
N LYS A 11 -27.08 4.32 48.23
CA LYS A 11 -27.14 3.63 46.94
C LYS A 11 -26.99 4.61 45.76
N LEU A 12 -27.57 5.80 45.87
CA LEU A 12 -27.44 6.84 44.85
C LEU A 12 -25.99 7.36 44.76
N SER A 13 -25.32 7.56 45.90
CA SER A 13 -23.91 7.97 45.92
C SER A 13 -23.00 6.90 45.33
N GLN A 14 -23.20 5.61 45.64
CA GLN A 14 -22.42 4.54 45.02
C GLN A 14 -22.66 4.40 43.52
N LEU A 15 -23.87 4.67 43.04
CA LEU A 15 -24.19 4.66 41.61
C LEU A 15 -23.47 5.81 40.89
N VAL A 16 -23.55 7.03 41.45
CA VAL A 16 -22.88 8.23 40.91
C VAL A 16 -21.35 8.06 40.89
N TRP A 17 -20.76 7.50 41.94
CA TRP A 17 -19.32 7.24 42.02
C TRP A 17 -18.86 6.15 41.03
N LYS A 18 -19.64 5.09 40.81
CA LYS A 18 -19.34 4.05 39.81
C LYS A 18 -19.43 4.58 38.38
N SER A 19 -20.41 5.43 38.07
CA SER A 19 -20.53 6.06 36.75
C SER A 19 -19.46 7.13 36.51
N ALA A 20 -19.07 7.90 37.53
CA ALA A 20 -18.01 8.90 37.42
C ALA A 20 -16.63 8.27 37.18
N PHE A 21 -16.29 7.18 37.90
CA PHE A 21 -15.06 6.43 37.66
C PHE A 21 -15.05 5.74 36.28
N GLY A 22 -16.18 5.16 35.85
CA GLY A 22 -16.29 4.54 34.53
C GLY A 22 -16.10 5.52 33.37
N ILE A 23 -16.66 6.74 33.48
CA ILE A 23 -16.54 7.78 32.45
C ILE A 23 -15.12 8.39 32.43
N VAL A 24 -14.50 8.60 33.59
CA VAL A 24 -13.11 9.10 33.68
C VAL A 24 -12.10 8.04 33.18
N PHE A 25 -12.33 6.75 33.46
CA PHE A 25 -11.50 5.68 32.93
C PHE A 25 -11.66 5.51 31.41
N LEU A 26 -12.88 5.66 30.87
CA LEU A 26 -13.12 5.60 29.42
C LEU A 26 -12.56 6.83 28.67
N LEU A 27 -12.63 8.02 29.27
CA LEU A 27 -12.05 9.26 28.70
C LEU A 27 -10.51 9.26 28.76
N THR A 28 -9.90 8.66 29.79
CA THR A 28 -8.44 8.53 29.87
C THR A 28 -7.88 7.41 29.00
N PHE A 29 -8.66 6.35 28.73
CA PHE A 29 -8.29 5.29 27.79
C PHE A 29 -8.35 5.75 26.32
N LEU A 30 -9.30 6.64 25.98
CA LEU A 30 -9.39 7.21 24.62
C LEU A 30 -8.39 8.35 24.36
N ALA A 31 -7.91 9.04 25.41
CA ALA A 31 -6.94 10.13 25.27
C ALA A 31 -5.47 9.66 25.18
N ASN A 32 -5.18 8.39 25.46
CA ASN A 32 -3.82 7.84 25.57
C ASN A 32 -3.56 6.61 24.70
N VAL A 33 -4.31 6.40 23.61
CA VAL A 33 -3.76 5.62 22.50
C VAL A 33 -3.01 6.62 21.63
N PRO A 34 -1.69 6.85 21.82
CA PRO A 34 -0.94 7.44 20.74
C PRO A 34 -1.13 6.49 19.56
N VAL A 35 -1.85 6.95 18.54
CA VAL A 35 -1.57 6.46 17.19
C VAL A 35 -0.13 6.91 16.98
N ILE A 36 0.82 6.07 17.34
CA ILE A 36 2.23 6.30 17.06
C ILE A 36 2.29 6.25 15.54
N ALA A 37 2.18 7.42 14.91
CA ALA A 37 2.45 7.56 13.49
C ALA A 37 3.87 7.05 13.30
N GLN A 38 3.99 5.90 12.64
CA GLN A 38 5.29 5.32 12.34
C GLN A 38 6.09 6.38 11.58
N ALA A 39 7.34 6.63 11.98
CA ALA A 39 8.22 7.47 11.19
C ALA A 39 8.35 6.86 9.79
N THR A 40 7.86 7.56 8.77
CA THR A 40 7.88 7.12 7.37
C THR A 40 8.79 8.01 6.54
N GLY A 41 8.96 7.63 5.27
CA GLY A 41 9.72 8.42 4.31
C GLY A 41 8.88 9.45 3.56
N PRO A 42 9.52 10.46 2.95
CA PRO A 42 8.83 11.53 2.23
C PRO A 42 8.29 11.10 0.86
N TYR A 43 8.72 9.96 0.33
CA TYR A 43 8.23 9.42 -0.94
C TYR A 43 7.20 8.32 -0.67
N ARG A 44 6.13 8.30 -1.46
CA ARG A 44 5.02 7.36 -1.31
C ARG A 44 4.61 6.79 -2.67
N LEU A 45 4.46 5.47 -2.73
CA LEU A 45 3.77 4.76 -3.80
C LEU A 45 2.37 4.38 -3.34
N ILE A 46 1.42 4.37 -4.28
CA ILE A 46 0.01 4.05 -4.04
C ILE A 46 -0.34 2.78 -4.80
N TYR A 47 -0.91 1.81 -4.10
CA TYR A 47 -1.24 0.50 -4.65
C TYR A 47 -2.73 0.20 -4.49
N PRO A 48 -3.55 0.36 -5.55
CA PRO A 48 -4.94 -0.04 -5.54
C PRO A 48 -5.10 -1.53 -5.85
N ILE A 49 -5.96 -2.18 -5.08
CA ILE A 49 -6.39 -3.57 -5.22
C ILE A 49 -7.86 -3.56 -5.58
N ASN A 50 -8.20 -4.02 -6.79
CA ASN A 50 -9.59 -4.18 -7.23
C ASN A 50 -10.07 -5.59 -6.88
N ASN A 51 -11.06 -5.70 -5.99
CA ASN A 51 -11.71 -6.96 -5.65
C ASN A 51 -13.18 -6.94 -6.11
N SER A 52 -13.50 -7.71 -7.15
CA SER A 52 -14.88 -7.89 -7.64
C SER A 52 -15.64 -9.02 -6.95
N GLY A 53 -14.99 -9.75 -6.04
CA GLY A 53 -15.53 -10.91 -5.34
C GLY A 53 -16.00 -10.60 -3.92
N ILE A 54 -15.93 -11.61 -3.05
CA ILE A 54 -16.21 -11.50 -1.62
C ILE A 54 -15.01 -10.92 -0.87
N ALA A 55 -15.23 -10.48 0.38
CA ALA A 55 -14.14 -10.02 1.23
C ALA A 55 -13.12 -11.14 1.50
N MET A 56 -11.84 -10.81 1.42
CA MET A 56 -10.72 -11.70 1.73
C MET A 56 -9.96 -11.14 2.94
N THR A 57 -9.54 -12.01 3.85
CA THR A 57 -8.74 -11.64 5.03
C THR A 57 -7.33 -12.16 4.92
N ASP A 58 -6.37 -11.50 5.57
CA ASP A 58 -4.95 -11.91 5.59
C ASP A 58 -4.33 -12.12 4.19
N TYR A 59 -4.80 -11.32 3.24
CA TYR A 59 -4.48 -11.40 1.82
C TYR A 59 -3.05 -10.95 1.53
N GLN A 60 -2.26 -11.76 0.83
CA GLN A 60 -0.91 -11.39 0.43
C GLN A 60 -0.87 -10.75 -0.97
N VAL A 61 -0.04 -9.72 -1.15
CA VAL A 61 0.18 -9.05 -2.43
C VAL A 61 1.68 -9.00 -2.74
N ASP A 62 2.05 -9.40 -3.96
CA ASP A 62 3.39 -9.25 -4.48
C ASP A 62 3.57 -7.90 -5.16
N ILE A 63 4.66 -7.22 -4.82
CA ILE A 63 5.04 -5.93 -5.37
C ILE A 63 6.38 -6.09 -6.06
N TYR A 64 6.45 -5.64 -7.32
CA TYR A 64 7.67 -5.64 -8.11
C TYR A 64 7.99 -4.22 -8.56
N PHE A 65 9.21 -3.76 -8.25
CA PHE A 65 9.65 -2.44 -8.69
C PHE A 65 11.17 -2.29 -8.74
N ASP A 66 11.60 -1.33 -9.55
CA ASP A 66 13.00 -0.97 -9.70
C ASP A 66 13.44 -0.11 -8.50
N THR A 67 14.14 -0.71 -7.53
CA THR A 67 14.77 0.06 -6.46
C THR A 67 16.13 0.61 -6.88
N SER A 68 16.79 0.02 -7.89
CA SER A 68 18.09 0.50 -8.37
C SER A 68 18.02 1.94 -8.89
N ILE A 69 16.93 2.33 -9.56
CA ILE A 69 16.72 3.72 -10.01
C ILE A 69 16.38 4.68 -8.86
N LEU A 70 15.73 4.19 -7.80
CA LEU A 70 15.43 5.00 -6.61
C LEU A 70 16.68 5.27 -5.79
N ILE A 71 17.53 4.24 -5.66
CA ILE A 71 18.82 4.30 -4.99
C ILE A 71 19.80 5.18 -5.78
N SER A 72 19.87 5.05 -7.12
CA SER A 72 20.76 5.89 -7.94
C SER A 72 20.38 7.37 -7.90
N LYS A 73 19.10 7.68 -7.64
CA LYS A 73 18.58 9.04 -7.45
C LYS A 73 18.64 9.52 -5.99
N PHE A 74 19.29 8.79 -5.09
CA PHE A 74 19.40 9.09 -3.66
C PHE A 74 18.04 9.24 -2.95
N LYS A 75 17.00 8.54 -3.43
CA LYS A 75 15.66 8.57 -2.84
C LYS A 75 15.37 7.41 -1.90
N MET A 76 16.19 6.35 -1.92
CA MET A 76 16.05 5.14 -1.11
C MET A 76 17.42 4.68 -0.63
N ARG A 77 17.47 3.99 0.52
CA ARG A 77 18.71 3.37 1.00
C ARG A 77 19.13 2.18 0.12
N THR A 78 20.44 1.94 0.03
CA THR A 78 21.02 0.83 -0.76
C THR A 78 20.58 -0.56 -0.28
N ASP A 79 20.09 -0.68 0.94
CA ASP A 79 19.61 -1.91 1.57
C ASP A 79 18.08 -1.98 1.69
N CYS A 80 17.36 -1.00 1.14
CA CYS A 80 15.89 -0.90 1.18
C CYS A 80 15.30 -0.90 2.61
N ALA A 81 16.12 -0.64 3.64
CA ALA A 81 15.68 -0.72 5.05
C ALA A 81 14.69 0.39 5.45
N ASP A 82 14.56 1.43 4.61
CA ASP A 82 13.67 2.57 4.80
C ASP A 82 12.25 2.36 4.28
N ILE A 83 11.91 1.16 3.80
CA ILE A 83 10.56 0.83 3.33
C ILE A 83 9.57 0.71 4.50
N ARG A 84 8.40 1.32 4.34
CA ARG A 84 7.24 1.20 5.23
C ARG A 84 5.98 0.94 4.42
N LEU A 85 5.27 -0.15 4.71
CA LEU A 85 3.96 -0.42 4.11
C LEU A 85 2.84 -0.03 5.07
N LEU A 86 1.86 0.70 4.57
CA LEU A 86 0.78 1.28 5.37
C LEU A 86 -0.57 1.01 4.71
N SER A 87 -1.60 0.72 5.52
CA SER A 87 -2.98 0.71 5.06
C SER A 87 -3.48 2.11 4.72
N SER A 88 -4.66 2.21 4.10
CA SER A 88 -5.36 3.49 3.88
C SER A 88 -5.60 4.30 5.17
N ALA A 89 -5.68 3.62 6.32
CA ALA A 89 -5.82 4.24 7.64
C ALA A 89 -4.48 4.63 8.29
N GLY A 90 -3.35 4.43 7.62
CA GLY A 90 -2.01 4.73 8.16
C GLY A 90 -1.48 3.67 9.13
N VAL A 91 -2.07 2.48 9.17
CA VAL A 91 -1.63 1.38 10.03
C VAL A 91 -0.53 0.58 9.33
N ALA A 92 0.56 0.28 10.03
CA ALA A 92 1.66 -0.52 9.50
C ALA A 92 1.21 -1.93 9.08
N LEU A 93 1.64 -2.33 7.89
CA LEU A 93 1.41 -3.65 7.30
C LEU A 93 2.66 -4.51 7.42
N SER A 94 2.48 -5.80 7.73
CA SER A 94 3.58 -6.76 7.72
C SER A 94 3.99 -7.04 6.28
N PHE A 95 5.30 -7.09 6.04
CA PHE A 95 5.84 -7.37 4.72
C PHE A 95 7.15 -8.13 4.80
N TRP A 96 7.50 -8.79 3.70
CA TRP A 96 8.77 -9.46 3.52
C TRP A 96 9.40 -8.99 2.21
N LEU A 97 10.55 -8.34 2.32
CA LEU A 97 11.49 -8.14 1.21
C LEU A 97 12.11 -9.50 0.89
N GLU A 98 11.50 -10.21 -0.06
CA GLU A 98 11.91 -11.57 -0.43
C GLU A 98 13.24 -11.56 -1.18
N SER A 99 13.40 -10.66 -2.16
CA SER A 99 14.63 -10.59 -2.95
C SER A 99 14.79 -9.26 -3.71
N GLY A 100 15.97 -9.07 -4.30
CA GLY A 100 16.17 -8.10 -5.38
C GLY A 100 16.29 -6.63 -4.96
N CYS A 101 16.57 -6.28 -3.70
CA CYS A 101 16.90 -4.89 -3.35
C CYS A 101 18.12 -4.40 -4.15
N ASN A 102 18.12 -3.12 -4.54
CA ASN A 102 19.10 -2.51 -5.43
C ASN A 102 19.23 -3.20 -6.80
N THR A 103 18.10 -3.67 -7.32
CA THR A 103 18.00 -4.22 -8.68
C THR A 103 16.81 -3.60 -9.41
N THR A 104 16.69 -3.89 -10.70
CA THR A 104 15.52 -3.50 -11.52
C THR A 104 14.23 -4.22 -11.12
N THR A 105 14.34 -5.27 -10.30
CA THR A 105 13.24 -6.17 -9.95
C THR A 105 13.31 -6.55 -8.48
N THR A 106 13.02 -5.60 -7.59
CA THR A 106 12.84 -5.86 -6.16
C THR A 106 11.49 -6.49 -5.91
N HIS A 107 11.47 -7.53 -5.08
CA HIS A 107 10.27 -8.30 -4.79
C HIS A 107 9.91 -8.21 -3.31
N ILE A 108 8.70 -7.72 -3.04
CA ILE A 108 8.14 -7.58 -1.70
C ILE A 108 6.79 -8.29 -1.63
N ILE A 109 6.58 -9.08 -0.58
CA ILE A 109 5.29 -9.68 -0.23
C ILE A 109 4.69 -8.87 0.92
N VAL A 110 3.48 -8.34 0.77
CA VAL A 110 2.78 -7.61 1.83
C VAL A 110 1.53 -8.35 2.28
N LYS A 111 1.30 -8.43 3.59
CA LYS A 111 0.08 -8.97 4.19
C LYS A 111 -0.93 -7.86 4.45
N ILE A 112 -2.07 -7.91 3.75
CA ILE A 112 -3.21 -7.00 3.88
C ILE A 112 -4.29 -7.66 4.77
N PRO A 113 -4.63 -7.09 5.94
CA PRO A 113 -5.57 -7.72 6.87
C PRO A 113 -6.95 -8.01 6.27
N ALA A 114 -7.45 -7.11 5.41
CA ALA A 114 -8.73 -7.29 4.74
C ALA A 114 -8.75 -6.58 3.37
N VAL A 115 -9.24 -7.29 2.36
CA VAL A 115 -9.52 -6.78 1.01
C VAL A 115 -11.01 -6.98 0.75
N ASN A 116 -11.79 -5.91 0.98
CA ASN A 116 -13.24 -5.93 0.80
C ASN A 116 -13.63 -5.82 -0.68
N PRO A 117 -14.89 -6.15 -1.04
CA PRO A 117 -15.41 -5.87 -2.38
C PRO A 117 -15.26 -4.38 -2.72
N GLY A 118 -14.75 -4.07 -3.91
CA GLY A 118 -14.40 -2.72 -4.35
C GLY A 118 -12.89 -2.47 -4.39
N VAL A 119 -12.47 -1.24 -4.11
CA VAL A 119 -11.06 -0.82 -4.16
C VAL A 119 -10.48 -0.78 -2.74
N THR A 120 -9.47 -1.60 -2.47
CA THR A 120 -8.63 -1.49 -1.26
C THR A 120 -7.31 -0.82 -1.64
N THR A 121 -6.85 0.17 -0.88
CA THR A 121 -5.58 0.87 -1.17
C THR A 121 -4.61 0.72 -0.02
N PHE A 122 -3.34 0.47 -0.34
CA PHE A 122 -2.22 0.55 0.59
C PHE A 122 -1.08 1.39 -0.01
N PHE A 123 -0.13 1.76 0.83
CA PHE A 123 0.96 2.67 0.49
C PHE A 123 2.32 2.06 0.80
N LEU A 124 3.33 2.41 0.00
CA LEU A 124 4.74 2.16 0.29
C LEU A 124 5.47 3.48 0.45
N ASP A 125 5.87 3.78 1.67
CA ASP A 125 6.66 4.96 2.01
C ASP A 125 8.15 4.60 2.08
N PHE A 126 9.02 5.49 1.62
CA PHE A 126 10.47 5.33 1.63
C PHE A 126 11.21 6.67 1.53
N GLY A 127 12.53 6.66 1.73
CA GLY A 127 13.40 7.84 1.68
C GLY A 127 13.76 8.44 3.04
N ASN A 128 13.37 7.81 4.15
CA ASN A 128 13.87 8.17 5.47
C ASN A 128 15.05 7.28 5.84
N PHE A 129 16.25 7.79 5.58
CA PHE A 129 17.48 6.98 5.69
C PHE A 129 17.85 6.61 7.13
N ALA A 130 17.20 7.20 8.15
CA ALA A 130 17.41 6.86 9.55
C ALA A 130 16.69 5.58 9.99
N LEU A 131 15.80 5.04 9.14
CA LEU A 131 14.99 3.87 9.47
C LEU A 131 15.78 2.55 9.38
N THR A 132 15.44 1.61 10.25
CA THR A 132 15.85 0.21 10.17
C THR A 132 14.80 -0.63 9.45
N SER A 133 15.23 -1.77 8.89
CA SER A 133 14.32 -2.68 8.16
C SER A 133 13.31 -3.29 9.12
N THR A 134 12.04 -3.31 8.68
CA THR A 134 10.94 -4.02 9.36
C THR A 134 10.45 -5.22 8.54
N SER A 135 11.19 -5.61 7.50
CA SER A 135 10.90 -6.80 6.69
C SER A 135 10.97 -8.06 7.57
N ASN A 136 9.90 -8.85 7.56
CA ASN A 136 9.79 -10.07 8.36
C ASN A 136 8.93 -11.14 7.64
N SER A 137 9.55 -12.26 7.28
CA SER A 137 8.88 -13.40 6.65
C SER A 137 7.98 -14.18 7.62
N VAL A 138 8.28 -14.17 8.92
CA VAL A 138 7.56 -14.95 9.94
C VAL A 138 6.18 -14.35 10.21
N THR A 139 6.05 -13.03 10.25
CA THR A 139 4.74 -12.37 10.46
C THR A 139 3.86 -12.36 9.20
N THR A 140 4.40 -12.82 8.07
CA THR A 140 3.67 -12.95 6.80
C THR A 140 3.27 -14.39 6.49
N ALA A 141 3.99 -15.39 7.02
CA ALA A 141 3.70 -16.81 6.83
C ALA A 141 2.45 -17.30 7.59
N VAL A 142 1.82 -18.35 7.06
CA VAL A 142 0.91 -19.23 7.81
C VAL A 142 1.70 -20.03 8.84
N PHE A 143 2.80 -20.65 8.41
CA PHE A 143 3.80 -21.25 9.28
C PHE A 143 5.15 -21.27 8.58
N SER A 144 6.21 -21.30 9.39
CA SER A 144 7.58 -21.40 8.92
C SER A 144 8.39 -22.19 9.92
N ASP A 145 9.22 -23.11 9.44
CA ASP A 145 10.07 -23.94 10.30
C ASP A 145 11.47 -24.12 9.73
N GLN A 146 12.47 -23.77 10.54
CA GLN A 146 13.88 -23.98 10.21
C GLN A 146 14.40 -25.32 10.73
N MET A 147 13.57 -26.12 11.40
CA MET A 147 13.91 -27.40 12.02
C MET A 147 15.01 -27.28 13.10
N ALA A 148 15.22 -26.09 13.65
CA ALA A 148 16.16 -25.82 14.73
C ALA A 148 15.59 -26.18 16.13
N THR A 149 14.27 -26.30 16.22
CA THR A 149 13.51 -26.66 17.42
C THR A 149 12.37 -27.60 17.02
N THR A 150 11.65 -28.13 18.01
CA THR A 150 10.43 -28.91 17.76
C THR A 150 9.49 -28.16 16.82
N PRO A 151 9.12 -28.77 15.68
CA PRO A 151 8.26 -28.10 14.73
C PRO A 151 6.82 -28.00 15.23
N ALA A 152 6.06 -27.05 14.69
CA ALA A 152 4.66 -26.86 15.06
C ALA A 152 3.74 -28.02 14.59
N CYS A 153 4.22 -28.88 13.69
CA CYS A 153 3.47 -30.03 13.22
C CYS A 153 3.51 -31.21 14.19
N THR A 154 2.51 -32.07 14.09
CA THR A 154 2.45 -33.38 14.75
C THR A 154 3.25 -34.38 13.92
N LEU A 155 4.31 -34.92 14.51
CA LEU A 155 5.11 -36.00 13.91
C LEU A 155 4.44 -37.35 14.15
N THR A 156 4.35 -38.19 13.11
CA THR A 156 3.82 -39.55 13.24
C THR A 156 4.70 -40.58 12.52
N GLY A 157 4.52 -41.86 12.88
CA GLY A 157 5.22 -42.97 12.25
C GLY A 157 6.74 -42.91 12.47
N THR A 158 7.52 -42.96 11.40
CA THR A 158 8.99 -42.92 11.44
C THR A 158 9.59 -41.51 11.46
N ALA A 159 8.76 -40.47 11.54
CA ALA A 159 9.24 -39.10 11.47
C ALA A 159 10.02 -38.69 12.73
N VAL A 160 11.25 -38.20 12.56
CA VAL A 160 12.15 -37.80 13.64
C VAL A 160 12.85 -36.49 13.29
N LEU A 161 12.85 -35.54 14.22
CA LEU A 161 13.57 -34.29 14.11
C LEU A 161 15.04 -34.46 14.49
N ASP A 162 15.94 -33.97 13.64
CA ASP A 162 17.35 -33.79 13.95
C ASP A 162 17.64 -32.29 14.12
N THR A 163 17.65 -31.82 15.37
CA THR A 163 17.92 -30.42 15.71
C THR A 163 19.38 -30.01 15.51
N VAL A 164 20.31 -30.96 15.46
CA VAL A 164 21.74 -30.69 15.27
C VAL A 164 21.98 -30.34 13.80
N ASN A 165 21.43 -31.14 12.89
CA ASN A 165 21.56 -30.92 11.46
C ASN A 165 20.44 -30.07 10.84
N GLN A 166 19.44 -29.70 11.66
CA GLN A 166 18.31 -28.84 11.28
C GLN A 166 17.51 -29.38 10.10
N TRP A 167 17.11 -30.65 10.21
CA TRP A 167 16.17 -31.26 9.28
C TRP A 167 15.24 -32.24 10.00
N LEU A 168 14.09 -32.48 9.37
CA LEU A 168 13.14 -33.50 9.78
C LEU A 168 13.27 -34.70 8.82
N GLN A 169 13.61 -35.87 9.34
CA GLN A 169 13.53 -37.12 8.58
C GLN A 169 12.10 -37.62 8.65
N LEU A 170 11.49 -37.89 7.51
CA LEU A 170 10.16 -38.48 7.40
C LEU A 170 10.24 -40.00 7.48
N ASN A 171 11.23 -40.60 6.80
CA ASN A 171 11.57 -42.02 6.96
C ASN A 171 13.07 -42.26 6.75
N PRO A 172 13.66 -43.26 7.44
CA PRO A 172 15.05 -43.65 7.27
C PRO A 172 15.26 -44.52 6.02
N ILE A 173 16.54 -44.80 5.72
CA ILE A 173 16.94 -45.84 4.76
C ILE A 173 16.36 -47.17 5.23
N GLY A 174 15.81 -47.95 4.30
CA GLY A 174 15.14 -49.21 4.61
C GLY A 174 13.64 -49.06 4.89
N GLY A 175 13.13 -47.83 4.97
CA GLY A 175 11.73 -47.49 4.78
C GLY A 175 10.93 -47.20 6.06
N GLY A 176 9.62 -47.39 5.97
CA GLY A 176 8.64 -46.89 6.94
C GLY A 176 7.86 -45.67 6.44
N THR A 177 6.75 -45.36 7.09
CA THR A 177 5.93 -44.19 6.77
C THR A 177 6.02 -43.21 7.92
N GLY A 178 6.34 -41.95 7.61
CA GLY A 178 6.30 -40.89 8.60
C GLY A 178 5.76 -39.59 8.02
N THR A 179 5.14 -38.79 8.88
CA THR A 179 4.49 -37.54 8.50
C THR A 179 4.75 -36.42 9.49
N CYS A 180 4.57 -35.18 9.03
CA CYS A 180 4.54 -33.96 9.82
C CYS A 180 3.28 -33.19 9.42
N ASP A 181 2.26 -33.21 10.30
CA ASP A 181 0.93 -32.65 10.04
C ASP A 181 0.66 -31.37 10.84
N TYR A 182 0.24 -30.30 10.17
CA TYR A 182 -0.01 -28.99 10.81
C TYR A 182 -1.48 -28.77 11.23
N ASN A 183 -2.40 -29.72 11.01
CA ASN A 183 -3.85 -29.55 11.22
C ASN A 183 -4.36 -28.14 10.86
N TYR A 184 -4.12 -27.75 9.60
CA TYR A 184 -4.41 -26.44 9.05
C TYR A 184 -5.09 -26.53 7.68
N ASN A 185 -6.05 -25.63 7.42
CA ASN A 185 -6.61 -25.42 6.09
C ASN A 185 -6.08 -24.10 5.51
N PRO A 186 -5.36 -24.13 4.37
CA PRO A 186 -4.76 -22.93 3.77
C PRO A 186 -5.73 -22.02 3.02
N GLY A 187 -7.02 -22.32 3.00
CA GLY A 187 -8.04 -21.50 2.36
C GLY A 187 -8.06 -21.68 0.83
N SER A 188 -8.26 -20.60 0.09
CA SER A 188 -8.45 -20.65 -1.37
C SER A 188 -7.15 -20.88 -2.16
N GLY A 189 -5.98 -20.75 -1.53
CA GLY A 189 -4.70 -21.04 -2.15
C GLY A 189 -3.52 -20.85 -1.20
N PHE A 190 -2.37 -21.38 -1.59
CA PHE A 190 -1.11 -21.23 -0.86
C PHE A 190 0.13 -21.23 -1.76
N ILE A 191 1.24 -20.72 -1.22
CA ILE A 191 2.60 -21.02 -1.66
C ILE A 191 3.25 -21.82 -0.53
N ALA A 192 3.83 -22.97 -0.86
CA ALA A 192 4.67 -23.74 0.05
C ALA A 192 6.08 -23.85 -0.55
N LYS A 193 7.07 -23.32 0.17
CA LYS A 193 8.50 -23.42 -0.15
C LYS A 193 9.17 -24.30 0.90
N PHE A 194 9.99 -25.24 0.48
CA PHE A 194 10.74 -26.11 1.38
C PHE A 194 11.90 -26.76 0.64
N ASP A 195 12.89 -27.22 1.38
CA ASP A 195 13.91 -28.10 0.82
C ASP A 195 13.66 -29.53 1.25
N PHE A 196 13.89 -30.45 0.32
CA PHE A 196 13.81 -31.88 0.58
C PHE A 196 15.08 -32.57 0.12
N TRP A 197 15.38 -33.71 0.74
CA TRP A 197 16.52 -34.55 0.41
C TRP A 197 16.04 -35.98 0.28
N THR A 198 16.43 -36.65 -0.80
CA THR A 198 16.14 -38.06 -1.01
C THR A 198 17.42 -38.79 -1.45
N GLY A 199 17.65 -39.98 -0.91
CA GLY A 199 18.84 -40.77 -1.22
C GLY A 199 19.12 -41.93 -0.27
N GLY A 200 20.20 -42.68 -0.55
CA GLY A 200 20.65 -43.83 0.24
C GLY A 200 19.93 -45.15 -0.08
N GLY A 201 18.87 -45.11 -0.87
CA GLY A 201 18.12 -46.25 -1.40
C GLY A 201 17.89 -46.12 -2.90
N ASN A 202 16.76 -46.65 -3.41
CA ASN A 202 16.43 -46.63 -4.85
C ASN A 202 14.93 -46.55 -5.17
N GLN A 203 14.07 -46.21 -4.20
CA GLN A 203 12.63 -46.28 -4.40
C GLN A 203 11.83 -45.47 -3.37
N ASN A 204 10.56 -45.26 -3.75
CA ASN A 204 9.42 -44.57 -3.12
C ASN A 204 9.30 -43.08 -3.49
N ALA A 205 8.73 -42.29 -2.58
CA ALA A 205 8.33 -40.92 -2.81
C ALA A 205 8.22 -40.14 -1.50
N THR A 206 8.44 -38.83 -1.60
CA THR A 206 7.97 -37.82 -0.64
C THR A 206 6.76 -37.10 -1.23
N TRP A 207 5.84 -36.65 -0.39
CA TRP A 207 4.75 -35.79 -0.83
C TRP A 207 4.51 -34.67 0.17
N PHE A 208 4.07 -33.56 -0.39
CA PHE A 208 3.45 -32.47 0.34
C PHE A 208 1.94 -32.55 0.08
N TYR A 209 1.12 -32.30 1.10
CA TYR A 209 -0.34 -32.45 0.99
C TYR A 209 -1.09 -31.25 1.58
N ALA A 210 -2.26 -30.98 1.02
CA ALA A 210 -3.14 -29.90 1.44
C ALA A 210 -4.61 -30.29 1.23
N PHE A 211 -5.48 -29.75 2.08
CA PHE A 211 -6.94 -29.97 2.04
C PHE A 211 -7.39 -31.40 2.31
N ASN A 212 -6.50 -32.25 2.82
CA ASN A 212 -6.83 -33.63 3.11
C ASN A 212 -7.85 -33.71 4.25
N THR A 213 -8.70 -34.74 4.22
CA THR A 213 -9.69 -35.01 5.28
C THR A 213 -9.17 -35.90 6.41
N SER A 214 -7.99 -36.51 6.20
CA SER A 214 -7.21 -37.24 7.21
C SER A 214 -5.73 -37.17 6.85
N VAL A 215 -4.83 -37.43 7.80
CA VAL A 215 -3.39 -37.58 7.53
C VAL A 215 -3.19 -38.70 6.50
N PRO A 216 -2.59 -38.43 5.33
CA PRO A 216 -2.35 -39.45 4.31
C PRO A 216 -1.20 -40.38 4.73
N THR A 217 -1.27 -41.64 4.32
CA THR A 217 -0.24 -42.67 4.58
C THR A 217 0.55 -43.07 3.33
N SER A 218 0.22 -42.51 2.18
CA SER A 218 0.85 -42.79 0.88
C SER A 218 0.65 -41.59 -0.05
N GLU A 219 1.65 -41.29 -0.87
CA GLU A 219 1.66 -40.30 -1.94
C GLU A 219 0.51 -40.47 -2.96
N ASP A 220 0.09 -41.71 -3.25
CA ASP A 220 -0.94 -41.99 -4.27
C ASP A 220 -2.38 -41.85 -3.73
N LYS A 221 -2.54 -41.67 -2.42
CA LYS A 221 -3.82 -41.65 -1.71
C LYS A 221 -4.02 -40.31 -1.00
N ALA A 222 -4.62 -39.39 -1.73
CA ALA A 222 -4.77 -37.99 -1.34
C ALA A 222 -5.78 -37.73 -0.21
N ALA A 223 -6.41 -38.76 0.36
CA ALA A 223 -7.35 -38.65 1.48
C ALA A 223 -8.41 -37.54 1.28
N ASN A 224 -9.01 -37.48 0.09
CA ASN A 224 -9.97 -36.45 -0.35
C ASN A 224 -9.42 -35.01 -0.32
N GLY A 225 -8.11 -34.84 -0.45
CA GLY A 225 -7.43 -33.57 -0.67
C GLY A 225 -6.52 -33.64 -1.91
N TYR A 226 -5.47 -32.82 -1.91
CA TYR A 226 -4.49 -32.78 -2.99
C TYR A 226 -3.10 -33.12 -2.48
N HIS A 227 -2.38 -33.91 -3.27
CA HIS A 227 -0.99 -34.24 -3.08
C HIS A 227 -0.13 -33.59 -4.18
N PHE A 228 1.06 -33.18 -3.76
CA PHE A 228 2.14 -32.68 -4.58
C PHE A 228 3.29 -33.64 -4.37
N THR A 229 3.38 -34.64 -5.24
CA THR A 229 4.26 -35.81 -5.05
C THR A 229 5.59 -35.59 -5.73
N PHE A 230 6.66 -36.00 -5.06
CA PHE A 230 8.04 -36.04 -5.54
C PHE A 230 8.42 -37.52 -5.51
N ASP A 231 8.17 -38.18 -6.63
CA ASP A 231 8.18 -39.64 -6.77
C ASP A 231 9.43 -40.04 -7.56
N GLU A 232 10.49 -40.36 -6.83
CA GLU A 232 11.76 -40.76 -7.43
C GLU A 232 11.71 -42.16 -8.05
N PHE A 233 10.79 -43.03 -7.63
CA PHE A 233 10.66 -44.36 -8.23
C PHE A 233 10.12 -44.30 -9.66
N GLN A 234 9.22 -43.34 -9.92
CA GLN A 234 8.62 -43.14 -11.24
C GLN A 234 9.20 -41.94 -11.99
N ASP A 235 10.32 -41.38 -11.51
CA ASP A 235 11.01 -40.22 -12.08
C ASP A 235 10.07 -39.05 -12.39
N ARG A 236 9.20 -38.67 -11.44
CA ARG A 236 8.15 -37.68 -11.69
C ARG A 236 7.81 -36.81 -10.49
N VAL A 237 7.32 -35.62 -10.81
CA VAL A 237 6.60 -34.75 -9.86
C VAL A 237 5.17 -34.64 -10.35
N CYS A 238 4.19 -34.81 -9.46
CA CYS A 238 2.77 -34.76 -9.84
C CYS A 238 1.93 -33.90 -8.91
N PHE A 239 0.92 -33.25 -9.50
CA PHE A 239 -0.23 -32.73 -8.79
C PHE A 239 -1.35 -33.77 -8.89
N THR A 240 -1.82 -34.29 -7.75
CA THR A 240 -2.67 -35.49 -7.68
C THR A 240 -3.80 -35.30 -6.67
N LYS A 241 -4.95 -35.96 -6.92
CA LYS A 241 -6.09 -36.04 -5.97
C LYS A 241 -6.67 -37.44 -5.81
N SER A 242 -6.03 -38.44 -6.42
CA SER A 242 -6.53 -39.82 -6.42
C SER A 242 -6.61 -40.37 -4.99
N ASN A 243 -7.61 -41.21 -4.74
CA ASN A 243 -7.70 -42.04 -3.53
C ASN A 243 -7.43 -43.53 -3.81
N ALA A 244 -7.09 -43.89 -5.06
CA ALA A 244 -6.72 -45.24 -5.45
C ALA A 244 -5.21 -45.47 -5.31
N ASN A 245 -4.81 -46.72 -5.04
CA ASN A 245 -3.40 -47.13 -5.15
C ASN A 245 -2.88 -46.85 -6.57
N ASN A 246 -1.67 -46.30 -6.70
CA ASN A 246 -1.05 -45.91 -7.97
C ASN A 246 -1.97 -45.01 -8.81
N GLY A 247 -2.66 -44.09 -8.14
CA GLY A 247 -3.53 -43.13 -8.78
C GLY A 247 -2.85 -42.30 -9.85
N ALA A 248 -3.55 -42.04 -10.95
CA ALA A 248 -3.06 -41.10 -11.94
C ALA A 248 -2.99 -39.68 -11.35
N GLY A 249 -1.89 -38.97 -11.62
CA GLY A 249 -1.81 -37.54 -11.36
C GLY A 249 -2.77 -36.79 -12.29
N ILE A 250 -3.23 -35.62 -11.84
CA ILE A 250 -3.96 -34.66 -12.67
C ILE A 250 -3.02 -34.15 -13.77
N VAL A 251 -1.80 -33.81 -13.37
CA VAL A 251 -0.69 -33.45 -14.25
C VAL A 251 0.62 -33.87 -13.59
N CYS A 252 1.56 -34.37 -14.40
CA CYS A 252 2.88 -34.79 -13.96
C CYS A 252 3.96 -34.23 -14.90
N GLY A 253 5.14 -33.96 -14.35
CA GLY A 253 6.36 -33.63 -15.11
C GLY A 253 7.48 -34.61 -14.77
N ALA A 254 8.30 -34.96 -15.77
CA ALA A 254 9.39 -35.92 -15.60
C ALA A 254 10.62 -35.24 -14.96
N ILE A 255 11.28 -35.94 -14.03
CA ILE A 255 12.53 -35.52 -13.40
C ILE A 255 13.27 -36.74 -12.83
N THR A 256 14.51 -36.97 -13.27
CA THR A 256 15.31 -38.16 -12.93
C THR A 256 16.40 -37.90 -11.88
N THR A 257 16.37 -36.73 -11.24
CA THR A 257 17.46 -36.27 -10.35
C THR A 257 16.97 -36.02 -8.93
N LEU A 258 15.84 -36.61 -8.55
CA LEU A 258 15.26 -36.42 -7.22
C LEU A 258 16.14 -37.08 -6.14
N ASP A 259 16.59 -38.32 -6.38
CA ASP A 259 17.29 -39.18 -5.40
C ASP A 259 18.81 -39.25 -5.54
N ASN A 260 19.40 -38.18 -6.05
CA ASN A 260 20.85 -38.07 -6.22
C ASN A 260 21.62 -37.70 -4.92
N SER A 261 21.00 -37.88 -3.75
CA SER A 261 21.58 -37.55 -2.43
C SER A 261 21.98 -36.08 -2.26
N THR A 262 21.29 -35.17 -2.96
CA THR A 262 21.46 -33.72 -2.79
C THR A 262 20.18 -33.07 -2.30
N TRP A 263 20.31 -31.91 -1.64
CA TRP A 263 19.15 -31.12 -1.26
C TRP A 263 18.56 -30.45 -2.50
N LYS A 264 17.23 -30.54 -2.64
CA LYS A 264 16.43 -29.91 -3.68
C LYS A 264 15.53 -28.86 -3.06
N SER A 265 15.37 -27.73 -3.75
CA SER A 265 14.39 -26.72 -3.35
C SER A 265 13.08 -26.95 -4.09
N ALA A 266 11.97 -27.03 -3.37
CA ALA A 266 10.63 -27.17 -3.92
C ALA A 266 9.81 -25.92 -3.64
N GLU A 267 9.05 -25.48 -4.65
CA GLU A 267 8.01 -24.48 -4.50
C GLU A 267 6.71 -25.01 -5.11
N VAL A 268 5.68 -25.13 -4.28
CA VAL A 268 4.33 -25.53 -4.67
C VAL A 268 3.42 -24.32 -4.55
N ARG A 269 2.81 -23.91 -5.65
CA ARG A 269 1.71 -22.93 -5.67
C ARG A 269 0.41 -23.66 -5.95
N TYR A 270 -0.65 -23.30 -5.22
CA TYR A 270 -2.00 -23.77 -5.50
C TYR A 270 -2.98 -22.59 -5.39
N PHE A 271 -3.82 -22.41 -6.40
CA PHE A 271 -4.96 -21.50 -6.33
C PHE A 271 -5.99 -21.80 -7.42
N ASN A 272 -7.29 -21.63 -7.10
CA ASN A 272 -8.40 -21.81 -8.05
C ASN A 272 -8.29 -23.12 -8.83
N ASN A 273 -7.98 -24.20 -8.11
CA ASN A 273 -7.83 -25.55 -8.63
C ASN A 273 -6.65 -25.73 -9.62
N GLN A 274 -5.76 -24.75 -9.72
CA GLN A 274 -4.54 -24.81 -10.49
C GLN A 274 -3.33 -24.98 -9.58
N SER A 275 -2.35 -25.74 -10.03
CA SER A 275 -1.06 -25.87 -9.35
C SER A 275 0.12 -25.62 -10.27
N TRP A 276 1.18 -25.06 -9.68
CA TRP A 276 2.50 -24.96 -10.25
C TRP A 276 3.52 -25.54 -9.27
N ILE A 277 4.39 -26.42 -9.73
CA ILE A 277 5.45 -27.01 -8.90
C ILE A 277 6.80 -26.75 -9.54
N TYR A 278 7.69 -26.12 -8.79
CA TYR A 278 9.06 -25.81 -9.21
C TYR A 278 10.05 -26.65 -8.40
N ILE A 279 11.11 -27.12 -9.06
CA ILE A 279 12.27 -27.78 -8.44
C ILE A 279 13.51 -26.98 -8.79
N ASP A 280 14.28 -26.58 -7.78
CA ASP A 280 15.49 -25.74 -7.93
C ASP A 280 15.22 -24.47 -8.79
N GLY A 281 14.02 -23.90 -8.63
CA GLY A 281 13.53 -22.73 -9.39
C GLY A 281 13.01 -23.02 -10.80
N VAL A 282 13.08 -24.27 -11.29
CA VAL A 282 12.60 -24.68 -12.62
C VAL A 282 11.18 -25.21 -12.52
N LEU A 283 10.26 -24.68 -13.34
CA LEU A 283 8.87 -25.16 -13.41
C LEU A 283 8.82 -26.59 -13.99
N ILE A 284 8.31 -27.55 -13.21
CA ILE A 284 8.16 -28.95 -13.62
C ILE A 284 6.70 -29.29 -13.91
N VAL A 285 5.78 -28.79 -13.09
CA VAL A 285 4.34 -29.06 -13.22
C VAL A 285 3.59 -27.74 -13.34
N SER A 286 2.68 -27.65 -14.32
CA SER A 286 1.65 -26.61 -14.39
C SER A 286 0.38 -27.23 -14.92
N GLY A 287 -0.71 -27.17 -14.15
CA GLY A 287 -1.98 -27.72 -14.61
C GLY A 287 -3.15 -27.38 -13.70
N THR A 288 -4.34 -27.51 -14.28
CA THR A 288 -5.62 -27.21 -13.64
C THR A 288 -6.39 -28.51 -13.44
N ASP A 289 -6.98 -28.68 -12.28
CA ASP A 289 -7.93 -29.76 -12.04
C ASP A 289 -9.25 -29.48 -12.79
N PRO A 290 -9.63 -30.28 -13.80
CA PRO A 290 -10.88 -30.10 -14.53
C PRO A 290 -12.13 -30.50 -13.72
N ALA A 291 -11.96 -31.20 -12.58
CA ALA A 291 -13.05 -31.69 -11.75
C ALA A 291 -12.76 -31.48 -10.25
N PRO A 292 -12.64 -30.23 -9.80
CA PRO A 292 -12.13 -29.90 -8.47
C PRO A 292 -12.93 -30.51 -7.33
N ILE A 293 -12.20 -30.93 -6.30
CA ILE A 293 -12.78 -31.41 -5.04
C ILE A 293 -12.94 -30.27 -4.03
N PRO A 294 -13.83 -30.41 -3.03
CA PRO A 294 -13.95 -29.43 -1.95
C PRO A 294 -12.63 -29.26 -1.18
N THR A 295 -12.16 -28.02 -1.03
CA THR A 295 -10.92 -27.67 -0.29
C THR A 295 -11.18 -27.47 1.21
N THR A 296 -12.07 -28.28 1.80
CA THR A 296 -12.54 -28.10 3.18
C THR A 296 -11.72 -28.86 4.23
N GLY A 297 -10.86 -29.78 3.81
CA GLY A 297 -10.05 -30.57 4.74
C GLY A 297 -9.01 -29.72 5.49
N ASN A 298 -8.71 -30.13 6.72
CA ASN A 298 -7.80 -29.42 7.62
C ASN A 298 -6.43 -30.10 7.72
N PHE A 299 -6.14 -31.14 6.95
CA PHE A 299 -4.84 -31.81 7.01
C PHE A 299 -3.92 -31.25 5.93
N PHE A 300 -2.75 -30.78 6.37
CA PHE A 300 -1.77 -30.08 5.58
C PHE A 300 -0.37 -30.38 6.12
N GLY A 301 0.56 -30.79 5.27
CA GLY A 301 1.87 -31.19 5.75
C GLY A 301 2.70 -32.01 4.77
N PHE A 302 3.64 -32.75 5.35
CA PHE A 302 4.61 -33.56 4.61
C PHE A 302 4.49 -35.03 5.00
N GLY A 303 4.71 -35.92 4.04
CA GLY A 303 4.78 -37.35 4.28
C GLY A 303 5.79 -38.02 3.36
N ALA A 304 6.32 -39.16 3.80
CA ALA A 304 7.11 -40.03 2.96
C ALA A 304 6.80 -41.49 3.31
N ARG A 305 6.97 -42.39 2.33
CA ARG A 305 6.78 -43.83 2.51
C ARG A 305 8.02 -44.59 2.06
N GLY A 306 8.22 -45.76 2.63
CA GLY A 306 9.28 -46.68 2.23
C GLY A 306 8.86 -48.14 2.30
N GLY A 307 8.83 -48.84 1.15
CA GLY A 307 8.47 -50.25 1.01
C GLY A 307 9.51 -51.30 1.46
N GLY A 308 10.31 -51.04 2.50
CA GLY A 308 11.27 -52.02 3.05
C GLY A 308 12.56 -52.19 2.23
N GLY A 309 13.67 -52.55 2.88
CA GLY A 309 14.90 -53.13 2.30
C GLY A 309 15.84 -52.21 1.52
N THR A 310 15.32 -51.35 0.62
CA THR A 310 16.12 -50.47 -0.25
C THR A 310 15.51 -49.08 -0.43
N SER A 311 14.55 -48.70 0.42
CA SER A 311 13.86 -47.40 0.30
C SER A 311 14.81 -46.24 0.59
N ASN A 312 14.64 -45.14 -0.16
CA ASN A 312 15.35 -43.89 0.11
C ASN A 312 14.98 -43.35 1.48
N GLU A 313 15.95 -42.70 2.12
CA GLU A 313 15.67 -41.81 3.22
C GLU A 313 15.11 -40.49 2.68
N HIS A 314 14.14 -39.93 3.40
CA HIS A 314 13.47 -38.70 3.02
C HIS A 314 13.56 -37.68 4.15
N ARG A 315 14.04 -36.48 3.83
CA ARG A 315 14.17 -35.38 4.78
C ARG A 315 13.56 -34.11 4.23
N VAL A 316 13.10 -33.23 5.11
CA VAL A 316 12.62 -31.88 4.79
C VAL A 316 13.21 -30.84 5.74
N ARG A 317 13.40 -29.62 5.26
CA ARG A 317 13.84 -28.46 6.07
C ARG A 317 13.42 -27.13 5.44
N ARG A 318 13.62 -26.04 6.19
CA ARG A 318 13.37 -24.66 5.75
C ARG A 318 11.98 -24.50 5.12
N THR A 319 10.97 -25.02 5.83
CA THR A 319 9.59 -24.98 5.37
C THR A 319 9.05 -23.57 5.58
N TYR A 320 8.33 -23.07 4.57
CA TYR A 320 7.65 -21.79 4.59
C TYR A 320 6.35 -21.94 3.83
N VAL A 321 5.24 -21.61 4.46
CA VAL A 321 3.92 -21.64 3.83
C VAL A 321 3.22 -20.33 4.04
N SER A 322 2.61 -19.79 2.99
CA SER A 322 1.77 -18.62 3.05
C SER A 322 0.47 -18.81 2.28
N GLN A 323 -0.58 -18.07 2.65
CA GLN A 323 -1.82 -18.03 1.86
C GLN A 323 -1.53 -17.35 0.53
N TYR A 324 -2.12 -17.86 -0.55
CA TYR A 324 -1.89 -17.39 -1.91
C TYR A 324 -3.20 -17.17 -2.62
N THR A 325 -3.30 -16.01 -3.24
CA THR A 325 -4.26 -15.70 -4.30
C THR A 325 -3.42 -15.07 -5.40
N PRO A 326 -3.53 -15.47 -6.68
CA PRO A 326 -2.64 -15.06 -7.74
C PRO A 326 -2.66 -13.55 -7.89
N LEU A 327 -1.50 -13.00 -7.52
CA LEU A 327 -0.73 -11.99 -8.21
C LEU A 327 -1.54 -10.85 -8.81
N ILE A 328 -1.88 -9.86 -7.99
CA ILE A 328 -1.90 -8.49 -8.48
C ILE A 328 -0.44 -8.06 -8.55
N THR A 329 0.21 -8.28 -9.70
CA THR A 329 1.53 -7.68 -9.95
C THR A 329 1.34 -6.19 -10.12
N LEU A 330 1.74 -5.43 -9.13
CA LEU A 330 1.80 -3.98 -9.25
C LEU A 330 3.22 -3.63 -9.67
N ASN A 331 3.41 -3.45 -10.97
CA ASN A 331 4.65 -2.87 -11.50
C ASN A 331 4.61 -1.37 -11.25
N VAL A 332 5.60 -0.88 -10.49
CA VAL A 332 5.82 0.55 -10.41
C VAL A 332 6.45 1.00 -11.73
N PRO A 333 5.94 2.07 -12.37
CA PRO A 333 6.59 2.64 -13.53
C PRO A 333 8.06 2.95 -13.24
N SER A 334 8.93 2.81 -14.24
CA SER A 334 10.36 3.17 -14.14
C SER A 334 10.59 4.63 -13.73
N GLU A 335 9.58 5.48 -13.87
CA GLU A 335 9.56 6.83 -13.36
C GLU A 335 8.43 7.02 -12.34
N LEU A 336 8.79 7.32 -11.10
CA LEU A 336 7.81 7.67 -10.06
C LEU A 336 6.93 8.81 -10.54
N VAL A 337 5.62 8.64 -10.44
CA VAL A 337 4.67 9.74 -10.53
C VAL A 337 4.96 10.75 -9.40
N TYR A 338 5.11 12.02 -9.74
CA TYR A 338 5.34 13.09 -8.77
C TYR A 338 4.52 14.33 -9.08
N VAL A 339 4.03 14.97 -8.02
CA VAL A 339 3.46 16.32 -8.03
C VAL A 339 3.93 17.03 -6.76
N SER A 340 4.40 18.26 -6.91
CA SER A 340 4.69 19.13 -5.77
C SER A 340 4.46 20.59 -6.15
N MET A 341 4.17 21.41 -5.15
CA MET A 341 3.93 22.83 -5.29
C MET A 341 4.79 23.58 -4.27
N THR A 342 5.43 24.66 -4.70
CA THR A 342 6.19 25.56 -3.82
C THR A 342 5.85 27.00 -4.15
N ILE A 343 5.55 27.79 -3.12
CA ILE A 343 5.38 29.23 -3.25
C ILE A 343 6.76 29.87 -3.07
N ARG A 344 7.19 30.65 -4.05
CA ARG A 344 8.50 31.30 -4.10
C ARG A 344 8.36 32.80 -4.33
N ASP A 345 9.39 33.54 -3.98
CA ASP A 345 9.48 34.97 -4.25
C ASP A 345 9.43 35.27 -5.75
N ILE A 346 9.36 36.56 -6.11
CA ILE A 346 9.22 36.98 -7.52
C ILE A 346 10.40 36.53 -8.40
N SER A 347 11.60 36.37 -7.82
CA SER A 347 12.79 35.90 -8.52
C SER A 347 12.89 34.38 -8.64
N ASN A 348 11.96 33.63 -8.04
CA ASN A 348 11.95 32.16 -7.98
C ASN A 348 13.19 31.56 -7.29
N THR A 349 13.80 32.26 -6.32
CA THR A 349 15.03 31.83 -5.65
C THR A 349 14.78 31.36 -4.21
N VAL A 350 13.79 31.91 -3.52
CA VAL A 350 13.51 31.64 -2.10
C VAL A 350 12.05 31.24 -1.91
N ASN A 351 11.80 30.26 -1.04
CA ASN A 351 10.43 29.89 -0.67
C ASN A 351 9.81 30.97 0.22
N THR A 352 8.58 31.37 -0.08
CA THR A 352 7.82 32.33 0.73
C THR A 352 6.41 31.81 0.98
N ASN A 353 5.84 32.13 2.14
CA ASN A 353 4.43 31.90 2.44
C ASN A 353 3.67 33.21 2.72
N SER A 354 4.32 34.35 2.46
CA SER A 354 3.77 35.69 2.65
C SER A 354 3.90 36.52 1.38
N CYS A 355 2.95 37.45 1.22
CA CYS A 355 2.92 38.43 0.15
C CYS A 355 2.56 39.77 0.81
N ASP A 356 3.58 40.63 1.00
CA ASP A 356 3.40 41.92 1.68
C ASP A 356 3.21 43.06 0.67
N PHE A 357 2.17 43.86 0.88
CA PHE A 357 1.93 45.08 0.14
C PHE A 357 2.79 46.25 0.65
N GLY A 358 3.32 46.18 1.87
CA GLY A 358 3.94 47.31 2.54
C GLY A 358 2.91 48.37 2.94
N ILE A 359 3.30 49.64 2.86
CA ILE A 359 2.41 50.78 3.20
C ILE A 359 1.58 51.17 1.99
N ALA A 360 0.29 50.82 2.01
CA ALA A 360 -0.67 51.28 1.02
C ALA A 360 -1.12 52.73 1.32
N SER A 361 -1.22 53.55 0.28
CA SER A 361 -1.72 54.94 0.36
C SER A 361 -2.82 55.19 -0.65
N THR A 362 -3.63 56.23 -0.43
CA THR A 362 -4.72 56.63 -1.34
C THR A 362 -4.22 57.22 -2.67
N LEU A 363 -2.91 57.51 -2.77
CA LEU A 363 -2.27 58.13 -3.93
C LEU A 363 -1.56 57.11 -4.84
N SER A 364 -1.48 55.84 -4.44
CA SER A 364 -0.66 54.83 -5.10
C SER A 364 -1.38 53.49 -5.20
N ASN A 365 -1.23 52.83 -6.35
CA ASN A 365 -1.56 51.42 -6.48
C ASN A 365 -0.46 50.60 -5.80
N THR A 366 -0.85 49.66 -4.95
CA THR A 366 0.10 48.80 -4.25
C THR A 366 -0.02 47.38 -4.78
N GLN A 367 1.11 46.72 -5.03
CA GLN A 367 1.13 45.36 -5.55
C GLN A 367 2.05 44.47 -4.74
N CYS A 368 1.70 43.20 -4.67
CA CYS A 368 2.59 42.16 -4.21
C CYS A 368 2.59 41.00 -5.21
N ILE A 369 3.78 40.46 -5.49
CA ILE A 369 3.99 39.47 -6.54
C ILE A 369 4.83 38.33 -6.01
N TYR A 370 4.42 37.10 -6.35
CA TYR A 370 5.17 35.89 -6.05
C TYR A 370 4.93 34.84 -7.13
N ARG A 371 5.63 33.70 -7.01
CA ARG A 371 5.56 32.60 -7.96
C ARG A 371 5.09 31.31 -7.32
N ILE A 372 4.37 30.50 -8.09
CA ILE A 372 4.02 29.13 -7.74
C ILE A 372 4.79 28.22 -8.69
N ALA A 373 5.79 27.51 -8.13
CA ALA A 373 6.55 26.49 -8.82
C ALA A 373 5.86 25.14 -8.65
N ILE A 374 5.42 24.56 -9.76
CA ILE A 374 4.78 23.24 -9.79
C ILE A 374 5.76 22.29 -10.46
N ASN A 375 6.16 21.24 -9.74
CA ASN A 375 7.03 20.20 -10.26
C ASN A 375 6.22 18.91 -10.41
N THR A 376 5.99 18.47 -11.64
CA THR A 376 5.19 17.27 -11.93
C THR A 376 5.59 16.56 -13.22
N ASN A 377 5.43 15.24 -13.30
CA ASN A 377 5.50 14.45 -14.54
C ASN A 377 4.13 13.99 -15.07
N ALA A 378 3.05 14.70 -14.72
CA ALA A 378 1.71 14.40 -15.21
C ALA A 378 1.63 14.53 -16.74
N THR A 379 1.21 13.45 -17.41
CA THR A 379 1.11 13.38 -18.88
C THR A 379 -0.09 14.14 -19.44
N ASN A 380 -1.11 14.34 -18.60
CA ASN A 380 -2.31 15.12 -18.94
C ASN A 380 -2.28 16.52 -18.30
N GLY A 381 -1.10 16.96 -17.85
CA GLY A 381 -0.92 18.26 -17.21
C GLY A 381 -1.53 18.39 -15.82
N TYR A 382 -1.82 19.62 -15.40
CA TYR A 382 -2.28 19.93 -14.06
C TYR A 382 -3.25 21.13 -14.01
N GLN A 383 -4.03 21.19 -12.94
CA GLN A 383 -4.97 22.26 -12.62
C GLN A 383 -4.60 22.88 -11.27
N LEU A 384 -4.45 24.20 -11.25
CA LEU A 384 -4.28 24.98 -10.03
C LEU A 384 -5.56 25.76 -9.72
N PHE A 385 -6.08 25.57 -8.52
CA PHE A 385 -7.21 26.31 -7.98
C PHE A 385 -6.72 27.24 -6.88
N SER A 386 -7.25 28.47 -6.85
CA SER A 386 -7.02 29.41 -5.75
C SER A 386 -8.33 29.80 -5.07
N GLN A 387 -8.37 29.73 -3.75
CA GLN A 387 -9.51 30.12 -2.92
C GLN A 387 -9.08 31.17 -1.88
N THR A 388 -9.79 32.29 -1.78
CA THR A 388 -9.51 33.34 -0.77
C THR A 388 -10.44 33.19 0.44
N SER A 389 -10.03 33.67 1.62
CA SER A 389 -10.87 33.71 2.82
C SER A 389 -11.98 34.80 2.81
N GLY A 390 -12.32 35.34 1.65
CA GLY A 390 -13.16 36.55 1.48
C GLY A 390 -12.31 37.78 1.16
N GLY A 391 -12.72 38.97 1.59
CA GLY A 391 -11.94 40.22 1.42
C GLY A 391 -10.75 40.35 2.39
N LEU A 392 -9.98 41.43 2.25
CA LEU A 392 -8.91 41.83 3.17
C LEU A 392 -9.52 42.35 4.47
N LYS A 393 -9.27 41.68 5.59
CA LYS A 393 -9.86 41.99 6.90
C LYS A 393 -8.92 42.86 7.73
N ARG A 394 -9.44 43.92 8.33
CA ARG A 394 -8.68 44.74 9.28
C ARG A 394 -8.53 44.00 10.61
N THR A 395 -7.30 43.92 11.13
CA THR A 395 -7.01 43.28 12.41
C THR A 395 -7.77 43.97 13.55
N GLY A 396 -8.49 43.17 14.35
CA GLY A 396 -9.28 43.69 15.48
C GLY A 396 -10.54 44.46 15.10
N SER A 397 -11.01 44.36 13.84
CA SER A 397 -12.19 45.06 13.35
C SER A 397 -13.04 44.18 12.42
N THR A 398 -14.32 44.50 12.27
CA THR A 398 -15.23 43.89 11.29
C THR A 398 -15.09 44.50 9.89
N TYR A 399 -14.24 45.52 9.73
CA TYR A 399 -14.03 46.18 8.45
C TYR A 399 -13.33 45.25 7.44
N VAL A 400 -13.89 45.15 6.24
CA VAL A 400 -13.38 44.28 5.16
C VAL A 400 -13.32 45.06 3.85
N ILE A 401 -12.17 45.01 3.19
CA ILE A 401 -12.01 45.44 1.79
C ILE A 401 -12.44 44.26 0.92
N SER A 402 -13.61 44.36 0.31
CA SER A 402 -14.16 43.30 -0.53
C SER A 402 -13.29 43.03 -1.77
N ASN A 403 -13.24 41.77 -2.19
CA ASN A 403 -12.63 41.41 -3.47
C ASN A 403 -13.42 42.10 -4.60
N ALA A 404 -12.72 42.78 -5.50
CA ALA A 404 -13.34 43.34 -6.69
C ALA A 404 -13.80 42.19 -7.60
N LEU A 405 -15.05 42.26 -8.06
CA LEU A 405 -15.55 41.39 -9.13
C LEU A 405 -14.71 41.64 -10.39
N ALA A 406 -14.23 40.57 -11.02
CA ALA A 406 -13.60 40.69 -12.32
C ALA A 406 -14.64 41.18 -13.34
N GLY A 407 -14.47 42.39 -13.86
CA GLY A 407 -15.41 42.95 -14.81
C GLY A 407 -15.52 42.10 -16.07
N THR A 408 -16.74 41.67 -16.41
CA THR A 408 -17.08 41.26 -17.76
C THR A 408 -17.21 42.56 -18.56
N GLY A 409 -16.32 42.80 -19.51
CA GLY A 409 -16.36 44.03 -20.31
C GLY A 409 -17.73 44.20 -20.95
N THR A 410 -18.54 45.11 -20.40
CA THR A 410 -19.59 45.94 -21.03
C THR A 410 -20.49 46.64 -19.99
N GLY A 411 -20.35 46.38 -18.68
CA GLY A 411 -21.10 47.14 -17.66
C GLY A 411 -20.39 47.25 -16.30
N GLY A 412 -19.76 48.39 -16.01
CA GLY A 412 -19.52 48.90 -14.65
C GLY A 412 -18.40 48.29 -13.80
N GLY A 413 -17.79 47.16 -14.17
CA GLY A 413 -16.61 46.62 -13.50
C GLY A 413 -15.32 46.95 -14.26
N SER A 414 -14.51 47.90 -13.80
CA SER A 414 -13.14 48.05 -14.34
C SER A 414 -12.33 46.80 -13.99
N PRO A 415 -11.64 46.15 -14.94
CA PRO A 415 -10.92 44.91 -14.68
C PRO A 415 -9.77 45.16 -13.67
N ILE A 416 -9.37 44.13 -12.91
CA ILE A 416 -8.41 44.23 -11.77
C ILE A 416 -7.04 44.83 -12.18
N ASN A 417 -6.73 44.80 -13.48
CA ASN A 417 -5.55 45.35 -14.12
C ASN A 417 -5.68 46.84 -14.52
N ASN A 418 -6.85 47.46 -14.35
CA ASN A 418 -7.13 48.84 -14.72
C ASN A 418 -7.69 49.59 -13.50
N THR A 419 -6.82 49.76 -12.52
CA THR A 419 -7.08 50.43 -11.25
C THR A 419 -7.03 51.94 -11.43
N THR A 420 -8.13 52.62 -11.08
CA THR A 420 -8.18 54.08 -10.92
C THR A 420 -7.84 54.43 -9.47
N ASN A 421 -6.96 55.42 -9.25
CA ASN A 421 -6.64 55.92 -7.91
C ASN A 421 -7.93 56.33 -7.15
N GLY A 422 -8.01 55.99 -5.86
CA GLY A 422 -9.09 56.43 -4.97
C GLY A 422 -10.33 55.52 -4.87
N ILE A 423 -10.41 54.41 -5.61
CA ILE A 423 -11.50 53.42 -5.47
C ILE A 423 -10.99 52.18 -4.74
N GLU A 424 -11.59 51.85 -3.59
CA GLU A 424 -11.21 50.72 -2.73
C GLU A 424 -11.50 49.38 -3.41
N LYS A 425 -10.44 48.64 -3.77
CA LYS A 425 -10.51 47.36 -4.51
C LYS A 425 -9.30 46.47 -4.22
N TYR A 426 -9.54 45.17 -4.10
CA TYR A 426 -8.51 44.14 -4.08
C TYR A 426 -8.77 43.06 -5.14
N GLY A 427 -7.73 42.57 -5.79
CA GLY A 427 -7.87 41.47 -6.76
C GLY A 427 -6.58 40.72 -7.03
N VAL A 428 -6.72 39.54 -7.63
CA VAL A 428 -5.61 38.62 -7.95
C VAL A 428 -5.57 38.39 -9.45
N LYS A 429 -4.41 38.62 -10.06
CA LYS A 429 -4.10 38.27 -11.45
C LYS A 429 -3.20 37.04 -11.45
N ILE A 430 -3.59 36.03 -12.23
CA ILE A 430 -2.80 34.82 -12.48
C ILE A 430 -2.18 34.94 -13.87
N THR A 431 -0.85 34.84 -13.95
CA THR A 431 -0.14 34.80 -15.22
C THR A 431 0.56 33.44 -15.32
N PRO A 432 0.15 32.55 -16.23
CA PRO A 432 0.80 31.25 -16.40
C PRO A 432 2.23 31.44 -16.88
N GLY A 433 3.12 30.58 -16.40
CA GLY A 433 4.44 30.41 -17.01
C GLY A 433 4.34 29.66 -18.34
N ASN A 434 5.38 29.73 -19.17
CA ASN A 434 5.54 28.80 -20.28
C ASN A 434 5.63 27.38 -19.72
N THR A 435 5.00 26.39 -20.34
CA THR A 435 5.44 25.01 -20.14
C THR A 435 6.47 24.68 -21.19
N THR A 436 7.37 23.75 -20.90
CA THR A 436 8.21 23.11 -21.91
C THR A 436 7.29 22.40 -22.92
N ALA A 437 6.83 23.13 -23.94
CA ALA A 437 6.00 22.68 -25.08
C ALA A 437 4.51 22.34 -24.83
N GLY A 438 3.77 23.10 -24.00
CA GLY A 438 2.31 22.96 -23.83
C GLY A 438 1.50 24.25 -24.08
N ASN A 439 0.22 24.10 -24.44
CA ASN A 439 -0.72 25.21 -24.59
C ASN A 439 -1.33 25.57 -23.22
N ASN A 440 -1.10 26.80 -22.76
CA ASN A 440 -1.77 27.33 -21.58
C ASN A 440 -3.18 27.81 -21.95
N ILE A 441 -4.22 27.10 -21.48
CA ILE A 441 -5.59 27.61 -21.56
C ILE A 441 -5.88 28.35 -20.25
N LEU A 442 -5.65 29.65 -20.26
CA LEU A 442 -6.34 30.55 -19.33
C LEU A 442 -7.82 30.51 -19.73
N LEU A 443 -8.66 29.80 -18.99
CA LEU A 443 -10.10 30.01 -19.07
C LEU A 443 -10.36 31.37 -18.40
N PRO A 444 -10.71 32.43 -19.15
CA PRO A 444 -10.91 33.74 -18.55
C PRO A 444 -12.17 33.69 -17.70
N ASN A 445 -12.04 33.96 -16.39
CA ASN A 445 -13.11 34.38 -15.47
C ASN A 445 -14.51 33.85 -15.81
N THR A 446 -14.66 32.55 -16.07
CA THR A 446 -15.99 31.95 -16.10
C THR A 446 -16.35 31.73 -14.64
N PRO A 447 -17.30 32.46 -14.03
CA PRO A 447 -17.93 31.97 -12.81
C PRO A 447 -18.46 30.58 -13.16
N PHE A 448 -17.81 29.54 -12.64
CA PHE A 448 -18.30 28.19 -12.79
C PHE A 448 -19.56 28.09 -11.93
N TYR A 449 -20.71 28.29 -12.58
CA TYR A 449 -21.99 27.84 -12.06
C TYR A 449 -21.91 26.33 -11.92
N VAL A 450 -22.04 25.82 -10.70
CA VAL A 450 -22.22 24.39 -10.45
C VAL A 450 -23.59 24.00 -10.99
N GLY A 451 -23.61 23.61 -12.26
CA GLY A 451 -24.68 22.86 -12.91
C GLY A 451 -24.12 21.50 -13.31
N SER A 452 -24.48 20.49 -12.52
CA SER A 452 -24.36 19.04 -12.79
C SER A 452 -22.98 18.46 -13.14
N ILE A 453 -22.26 17.98 -12.12
CA ILE A 453 -21.93 16.54 -12.03
C ILE A 453 -22.23 16.11 -10.59
N LEU A 454 -23.02 15.05 -10.46
CA LEU A 454 -23.52 14.46 -9.22
C LEU A 454 -22.37 13.98 -8.31
N ALA A 455 -22.35 14.50 -7.07
CA ALA A 455 -22.12 13.69 -5.88
C ALA A 455 -22.70 14.40 -4.65
N GLY A 456 -23.74 13.78 -4.08
CA GLY A 456 -24.07 13.73 -2.65
C GLY A 456 -24.03 15.01 -1.82
N ALA A 457 -25.22 15.43 -1.38
CA ALA A 457 -25.51 16.36 -0.31
C ALA A 457 -24.46 16.43 0.83
N ASN A 458 -23.88 17.62 1.04
CA ASN A 458 -24.16 18.42 2.23
C ASN A 458 -23.64 19.85 2.04
N SER A 459 -24.55 20.78 2.32
CA SER A 459 -24.46 22.22 2.11
C SER A 459 -23.33 22.89 2.88
N THR A 460 -22.48 23.66 2.20
CA THR A 460 -22.13 25.01 2.65
C THR A 460 -21.89 25.89 1.42
N SER A 461 -22.60 27.00 1.35
CA SER A 461 -22.50 28.02 0.31
C SER A 461 -21.16 28.75 0.42
N PHE A 462 -20.31 28.68 -0.62
CA PHE A 462 -19.06 29.43 -0.66
C PHE A 462 -19.20 30.68 -1.54
N SER A 463 -19.14 31.86 -0.91
CA SER A 463 -19.06 33.17 -1.56
C SER A 463 -17.61 33.52 -1.95
N HIS A 464 -16.89 32.59 -2.60
CA HIS A 464 -15.48 32.75 -2.92
C HIS A 464 -15.25 32.75 -4.44
N THR A 465 -14.52 33.74 -4.93
CA THR A 465 -13.99 33.74 -6.31
C THR A 465 -12.96 32.63 -6.42
N VAL A 466 -13.25 31.62 -7.25
CA VAL A 466 -12.31 30.56 -7.63
C VAL A 466 -11.70 30.92 -8.97
N ASN A 467 -10.38 31.05 -9.01
CA ASN A 467 -9.65 31.10 -10.28
C ASN A 467 -9.07 29.71 -10.55
N THR A 468 -9.18 29.25 -11.79
CA THR A 468 -8.65 27.96 -12.25
C THR A 468 -7.66 28.21 -13.38
N LEU A 469 -6.46 27.65 -13.26
CA LEU A 469 -5.51 27.56 -14.36
C LEU A 469 -5.34 26.09 -14.75
N THR A 470 -5.62 25.78 -16.01
CA THR A 470 -5.38 24.45 -16.59
C THR A 470 -4.18 24.52 -17.51
N VAL A 471 -3.20 23.68 -17.23
CA VAL A 471 -1.99 23.52 -18.04
C VAL A 471 -2.02 22.13 -18.63
N ASN A 472 -2.17 22.03 -19.95
CA ASN A 472 -2.11 20.76 -20.67
C ASN A 472 -0.72 20.62 -21.30
N SER A 473 0.11 19.74 -20.75
CA SER A 473 1.45 19.45 -21.25
C SER A 473 1.66 17.94 -21.26
N PRO A 474 2.09 17.33 -22.38
CA PRO A 474 2.49 15.92 -22.41
C PRO A 474 3.87 15.69 -21.76
N PHE A 475 4.58 16.76 -21.41
CA PHE A 475 5.92 16.71 -20.81
C PHE A 475 5.91 17.12 -19.34
N ALA A 476 6.87 16.59 -18.59
CA ALA A 476 7.09 16.96 -17.20
C ALA A 476 7.41 18.46 -17.06
N ASN A 477 6.80 19.10 -16.06
CA ASN A 477 7.17 20.44 -15.61
C ASN A 477 8.17 20.32 -14.47
N ILE A 478 9.40 20.81 -14.67
CA ILE A 478 10.49 20.71 -13.68
C ILE A 478 11.18 22.09 -13.55
N PRO A 479 10.56 23.06 -12.86
CA PRO A 479 11.14 24.39 -12.72
C PRO A 479 12.40 24.33 -11.87
N ALA A 480 13.54 24.74 -12.46
CA ALA A 480 14.78 24.89 -11.71
C ALA A 480 14.71 26.11 -10.75
N VAL A 481 15.64 26.18 -9.80
CA VAL A 481 15.79 27.38 -8.97
C VAL A 481 16.14 28.57 -9.88
N GLY A 482 15.41 29.67 -9.76
CA GLY A 482 15.54 30.85 -10.63
C GLY A 482 14.77 30.76 -11.96
N ASP A 483 14.09 29.65 -12.25
CA ASP A 483 13.30 29.51 -13.49
C ASP A 483 12.01 30.34 -13.44
N THR A 484 12.02 31.49 -14.10
CA THR A 484 10.84 32.36 -14.20
C THR A 484 9.92 32.03 -15.38
N ALA A 485 10.33 31.12 -16.26
CA ALA A 485 9.54 30.74 -17.42
C ALA A 485 8.53 29.67 -17.04
N ASN A 486 8.95 28.61 -16.33
CA ASN A 486 8.10 27.45 -16.03
C ASN A 486 7.29 27.56 -14.71
N THR A 487 7.11 28.78 -14.21
CA THR A 487 6.43 29.07 -12.94
C THR A 487 5.26 30.02 -13.13
N ILE A 488 4.21 29.84 -12.33
CA ILE A 488 3.01 30.68 -12.40
C ILE A 488 3.27 31.94 -11.59
N THR A 489 3.05 33.12 -12.18
CA THR A 489 3.16 34.40 -11.47
C THR A 489 1.80 34.79 -10.90
N MET A 490 1.76 35.03 -9.60
CA MET A 490 0.60 35.55 -8.87
C MET A 490 0.83 37.02 -8.55
N THR A 491 -0.07 37.89 -9.02
CA THR A 491 0.00 39.33 -8.76
C THR A 491 -1.25 39.77 -8.00
N HIS A 492 -1.04 40.27 -6.80
CA HIS A 492 -2.07 40.85 -5.95
C HIS A 492 -2.03 42.37 -6.11
N ASN A 493 -3.17 42.97 -6.42
CA ASN A 493 -3.32 44.42 -6.56
C ASN A 493 -4.25 44.95 -5.46
N LEU A 494 -3.85 46.05 -4.83
CA LEU A 494 -4.61 46.74 -3.80
C LEU A 494 -4.66 48.23 -4.09
N ASN A 495 -5.89 48.74 -4.11
CA ASN A 495 -6.20 50.17 -4.06
C ASN A 495 -7.08 50.46 -2.85
N ILE A 496 -6.80 51.54 -2.15
CA ILE A 496 -7.58 51.99 -0.99
C ILE A 496 -8.16 53.39 -1.24
N SER A 497 -9.30 53.69 -0.61
CA SER A 497 -9.96 54.99 -0.73
C SER A 497 -9.66 55.85 0.51
N PRO A 498 -9.92 57.17 0.47
CA PRO A 498 -9.79 58.04 1.64
C PRO A 498 -10.65 57.63 2.85
N SER A 499 -11.69 56.80 2.65
CA SER A 499 -12.53 56.29 3.73
C SER A 499 -12.01 54.99 4.36
N THR A 500 -10.97 54.36 3.80
CA THR A 500 -10.39 53.13 4.35
C THR A 500 -9.71 53.42 5.70
N PRO A 501 -10.13 52.79 6.80
CA PRO A 501 -9.53 53.01 8.11
C PRO A 501 -8.05 52.59 8.16
N ALA A 502 -7.19 53.40 8.79
CA ALA A 502 -5.80 53.03 9.02
C ALA A 502 -5.70 51.77 9.91
N GLY A 503 -4.80 50.84 9.55
CA GLY A 503 -4.54 49.64 10.34
C GLY A 503 -3.87 48.54 9.54
N ALA A 504 -3.64 47.40 10.20
CA ALA A 504 -3.15 46.19 9.56
C ALA A 504 -4.30 45.40 8.93
N TYR A 505 -4.08 44.88 7.72
CA TYR A 505 -5.05 44.10 6.97
C TYR A 505 -4.45 42.75 6.59
N THR A 506 -5.25 41.68 6.66
CA THR A 506 -4.80 40.32 6.32
C THR A 506 -5.85 39.55 5.54
N GLN A 507 -5.39 38.59 4.73
CA GLN A 507 -6.22 37.63 4.02
C GLN A 507 -5.47 36.30 3.94
N ARG A 508 -6.19 35.18 4.02
CA ARG A 508 -5.64 33.86 3.74
C ARG A 508 -6.04 33.41 2.35
N ILE A 509 -5.09 32.83 1.62
CA ILE A 509 -5.34 32.21 0.32
C ILE A 509 -4.91 30.74 0.40
N VAL A 510 -5.74 29.87 -0.13
CA VAL A 510 -5.52 28.43 -0.21
C VAL A 510 -5.37 28.04 -1.68
N TYR A 511 -4.32 27.29 -1.97
CA TYR A 511 -4.04 26.75 -3.30
C TYR A 511 -4.27 25.24 -3.29
N THR A 512 -5.00 24.74 -4.28
CA THR A 512 -5.21 23.30 -4.50
C THR A 512 -4.65 22.94 -5.87
N LEU A 513 -3.79 21.93 -5.91
CA LEU A 513 -3.19 21.42 -7.14
C LEU A 513 -3.74 20.03 -7.42
N ILE A 514 -4.24 19.83 -8.63
CA ILE A 514 -4.71 18.54 -9.15
C ILE A 514 -3.87 18.20 -10.38
N ALA A 515 -3.28 17.02 -10.42
CA ALA A 515 -2.48 16.54 -11.54
C ALA A 515 -3.01 15.16 -11.97
N ASN A 516 -3.13 14.95 -13.29
CA ASN A 516 -3.68 13.71 -13.85
C ASN A 516 -2.54 12.92 -14.51
N PHE A 517 -2.20 11.76 -13.94
CA PHE A 517 -1.07 10.94 -14.34
C PHE A 517 -1.45 9.85 -15.32
#